data_AF-A0A940ZBG9-F1
#
_entry.id   AF-A0A940ZBG9-F1
#
_cell.length_a   1.000
_cell.length_b   1.000
_cell.length_c   1.000
_cell.angle_alpha   90.00
_cell.angle_beta   90.00
_cell.angle_gamma   90.00
#
_symmetry.space_group_name_H-M   'P 1'
#
loop_
_entity.id
_entity.type
_entity.pdbx_description
1 polymer ?
#
loop_
_entity_poly.entity_id
_entity_poly.type
_entity_poly.pdbx_seq_one_letter_code
_entity_poly.pdbx_strand_id
1 'polypeptide(L)'
;MGGFAQEKPNPPKAEQSALPTMVPSEEFRMGGIIIAIDPARHKVLIQQYNVREERIVTLNLDKEETDKIYGFRKGDAVNVWVKGNTIIKIEKIPDSVWEENRKEGK
;
A
#
# COMPACT_ATOMS: atom_id res chain seq x y z
N MET A 1 -5.72 -56.15 31.39
CA MET A 1 -6.91 -55.92 30.55
C MET A 1 -7.49 -54.56 30.90
N GLY A 2 -7.72 -53.71 29.88
CA GLY A 2 -8.37 -52.40 29.97
C GLY A 2 -7.43 -51.24 30.32
N GLY A 3 -7.32 -50.15 29.57
CA GLY A 3 -7.98 -49.72 28.34
C GLY A 3 -7.36 -48.38 27.92
N PHE A 4 -7.02 -48.22 26.64
CA PHE A 4 -6.43 -47.01 26.08
C PHE A 4 -7.51 -45.92 25.96
N ALA A 5 -7.35 -44.80 26.69
CA ALA A 5 -8.13 -43.60 26.43
C ALA A 5 -7.46 -42.82 25.30
N GLN A 6 -8.07 -42.90 24.11
CA GLN A 6 -7.73 -42.09 22.95
C GLN A 6 -8.15 -40.64 23.19
N GLU A 7 -7.19 -39.73 23.36
CA GLU A 7 -7.43 -38.30 23.17
C GLU A 7 -7.68 -38.05 21.67
N LYS A 8 -8.89 -37.61 21.35
CA LYS A 8 -9.32 -37.23 20.01
C LYS A 8 -8.63 -35.93 19.59
N PRO A 9 -8.27 -35.77 18.30
CA PRO A 9 -7.59 -34.58 17.80
C PRO A 9 -8.52 -33.35 17.88
N ASN A 10 -8.02 -32.28 18.49
CA ASN A 10 -8.60 -30.95 18.34
C ASN A 10 -8.56 -30.57 16.84
N PRO A 11 -9.64 -30.00 16.27
CA PRO A 11 -9.62 -29.52 14.90
C PRO A 11 -8.64 -28.34 14.77
N PRO A 12 -7.89 -28.23 13.66
CA PRO A 12 -7.16 -27.01 13.36
C PRO A 12 -8.21 -25.92 13.12
N LYS A 13 -8.19 -24.89 13.97
CA LYS A 13 -8.94 -23.66 13.77
C LYS A 13 -8.42 -23.00 12.50
N ALA A 14 -9.07 -23.30 11.38
CA ALA A 14 -9.10 -22.41 10.23
C ALA A 14 -9.70 -21.07 10.68
N GLU A 15 -9.27 -20.00 10.02
CA GLU A 15 -9.68 -18.60 10.24
C GLU A 15 -9.11 -17.92 11.48
N GLN A 16 -7.93 -17.33 11.29
CA GLN A 16 -7.91 -15.88 11.17
C GLN A 16 -6.77 -15.48 10.24
N SER A 17 -7.11 -15.26 8.97
CA SER A 17 -6.29 -14.47 8.05
C SER A 17 -5.82 -13.22 8.79
N ALA A 18 -4.51 -13.04 8.82
CA ALA A 18 -3.89 -11.85 9.34
C ALA A 18 -4.51 -10.58 8.71
N LEU A 19 -4.48 -9.50 9.50
CA LEU A 19 -4.82 -8.10 9.21
C LEU A 19 -6.23 -7.69 9.70
N PRO A 20 -6.35 -6.56 10.42
CA PRO A 20 -5.80 -5.29 9.96
C PRO A 20 -4.58 -4.88 10.78
N THR A 21 -3.45 -4.71 10.11
CA THR A 21 -2.51 -3.65 10.49
C THR A 21 -3.38 -2.42 10.70
N MET A 22 -3.35 -1.91 11.94
CA MET A 22 -3.98 -0.68 12.40
C MET A 22 -3.78 0.38 11.32
N VAL A 23 -4.78 0.55 10.44
CA VAL A 23 -4.71 1.57 9.42
C VAL A 23 -4.91 2.87 10.19
N PRO A 24 -3.94 3.79 10.22
CA PRO A 24 -4.16 5.05 10.89
C PRO A 24 -5.40 5.68 10.25
N SER A 25 -6.41 5.96 11.07
CA SER A 25 -7.60 6.72 10.68
C SER A 25 -7.25 8.16 10.28
N GLU A 26 -5.99 8.54 10.48
CA GLU A 26 -5.41 9.82 10.13
C GLU A 26 -4.96 9.80 8.66
N GLU A 27 -5.38 10.83 7.94
CA GLU A 27 -4.95 11.07 6.57
C GLU A 27 -3.46 11.42 6.58
N PHE A 28 -2.65 10.60 5.93
CA PHE A 28 -1.21 10.83 5.83
C PHE A 28 -0.79 11.03 4.38
N ARG A 29 0.23 11.87 4.17
CA ARG A 29 0.83 12.10 2.86
C ARG A 29 2.04 11.18 2.70
N MET A 30 2.16 10.56 1.53
CA MET A 30 3.26 9.72 1.13
C MET A 30 3.76 10.14 -0.24
N GLY A 31 5.07 10.35 -0.37
CA GLY A 31 5.75 10.44 -1.65
C GLY A 31 6.28 9.07 -2.08
N GLY A 32 6.23 8.78 -3.37
CA GLY A 32 6.77 7.54 -3.91
C GLY A 32 6.77 7.48 -5.43
N ILE A 33 7.23 6.35 -5.97
CA ILE A 33 7.20 6.08 -7.40
C ILE A 33 6.18 4.98 -7.68
N ILE A 34 5.37 5.16 -8.72
CA ILE A 34 4.43 4.14 -9.17
C ILE A 34 5.19 2.95 -9.77
N ILE A 35 4.97 1.76 -9.22
CA ILE A 35 5.57 0.50 -9.68
C ILE A 35 4.62 -0.27 -10.60
N ALA A 36 3.32 -0.25 -10.28
CA ALA A 36 2.29 -0.88 -11.07
C ALA A 36 0.93 -0.21 -10.81
N ILE A 37 0.07 -0.22 -11.83
CA ILE A 37 -1.30 0.26 -11.74
C ILE A 37 -2.20 -0.90 -12.19
N ASP A 38 -3.16 -1.26 -11.35
CA ASP A 38 -4.19 -2.26 -11.61
C ASP A 38 -5.55 -1.53 -11.69
N PRO A 39 -5.89 -0.93 -12.84
CA PRO A 39 -7.13 -0.16 -12.98
C PRO A 39 -8.37 -1.05 -12.83
N ALA A 40 -8.32 -2.31 -13.28
CA ALA A 40 -9.41 -3.27 -13.15
C ALA A 40 -9.76 -3.60 -11.68
N ARG A 41 -8.82 -3.42 -10.76
CA ARG A 41 -8.99 -3.69 -9.34
C ARG A 41 -8.95 -2.42 -8.49
N HIS A 42 -8.86 -1.25 -9.13
CA HIS A 42 -8.66 0.05 -8.49
C HIS A 42 -7.50 0.03 -7.48
N LYS A 43 -6.36 -0.55 -7.87
CA LYS A 43 -5.18 -0.67 -7.01
C LYS A 43 -3.97 -0.03 -7.67
N VAL A 44 -3.11 0.55 -6.86
CA VAL A 44 -1.81 1.03 -7.29
C VAL A 44 -0.74 0.54 -6.33
N LEU A 45 0.38 0.10 -6.90
CA LEU A 45 1.58 -0.23 -6.15
C LEU A 45 2.51 0.97 -6.22
N ILE A 46 2.85 1.51 -5.06
CA ILE A 46 3.77 2.63 -4.93
C ILE A 46 4.97 2.18 -4.11
N GLN A 47 6.17 2.39 -4.65
CA GLN A 47 7.40 2.29 -3.88
C GLN A 47 7.56 3.60 -3.13
N GLN A 48 7.31 3.55 -1.83
CA GLN A 48 7.57 4.66 -0.93
C GLN A 48 9.08 4.77 -0.72
N TYR A 49 9.60 5.98 -0.95
CA TYR A 49 10.96 6.33 -0.56
C TYR A 49 10.88 7.06 0.78
N ASN A 50 11.18 6.34 1.86
CA ASN A 50 11.43 6.97 3.15
C ASN A 50 12.95 6.99 3.38
N VAL A 51 13.45 7.99 4.10
CA VAL A 51 14.90 8.20 4.34
C VAL A 51 15.53 7.03 5.14
N ARG A 52 14.69 6.19 5.75
CA ARG A 52 15.10 5.07 6.60
C ARG A 52 14.82 3.68 6.00
N GLU A 53 13.81 3.55 5.13
CA GLU A 53 13.44 2.24 4.55
C GLU A 53 12.59 2.44 3.29
N GLU A 54 12.93 1.72 2.22
CA GLU A 54 12.13 1.64 1.01
C GLU A 54 11.06 0.56 1.18
N ARG A 55 9.78 0.94 1.02
CA ARG A 55 8.66 0.01 1.17
C ARG A 55 7.71 0.07 -0.02
N ILE A 56 7.40 -1.09 -0.60
CA ILE A 56 6.35 -1.19 -1.61
C ILE A 56 5.02 -1.33 -0.89
N VAL A 57 4.11 -0.40 -1.14
CA VAL A 57 2.75 -0.40 -0.59
C VAL A 57 1.74 -0.60 -1.70
N THR A 58 0.72 -1.42 -1.44
CA THR A 58 -0.43 -1.58 -2.32
C THR A 58 -1.60 -0.81 -1.75
N LEU A 59 -2.02 0.23 -2.45
CA LEU A 59 -3.09 1.11 -2.02
C LEU A 59 -4.29 0.97 -2.94
N ASN A 60 -5.48 1.10 -2.38
CA ASN A 60 -6.71 1.19 -3.16
C ASN A 60 -6.90 2.62 -3.64
N LEU A 61 -7.45 2.81 -4.83
CA LEU A 61 -7.86 4.11 -5.33
C LEU A 61 -9.30 4.36 -4.90
N ASP A 62 -9.58 5.58 -4.47
CA ASP A 62 -10.96 6.03 -4.40
C ASP A 62 -11.58 6.08 -5.81
N LYS A 63 -12.92 6.03 -5.89
CA LYS A 63 -13.62 6.11 -7.17
C LYS A 63 -13.26 7.39 -7.93
N GLU A 64 -13.13 8.51 -7.23
CA GLU A 64 -12.81 9.81 -7.86
C GLU A 64 -11.38 9.85 -8.43
N GLU A 65 -10.42 9.18 -7.77
CA GLU A 65 -9.03 9.15 -8.21
C GLU A 65 -8.77 8.05 -9.26
N THR A 66 -9.71 7.14 -9.44
CA THR A 66 -9.62 6.08 -10.46
C THR A 66 -9.58 6.67 -11.87
N ASP A 67 -10.33 7.72 -12.17
CA ASP A 67 -10.24 8.40 -13.48
C ASP A 67 -8.94 9.16 -13.66
N LYS A 68 -8.37 9.69 -12.57
CA LYS A 68 -7.09 10.41 -12.61
C LYS A 68 -5.92 9.46 -12.86
N ILE A 69 -6.00 8.20 -12.42
CA ILE A 69 -4.91 7.23 -12.57
C ILE A 69 -4.52 6.95 -14.03
N TYR A 70 -5.44 7.15 -14.99
CA TYR A 70 -5.15 6.99 -16.42
C TYR A 70 -4.11 7.98 -16.94
N GLY A 71 -3.90 9.11 -16.25
CA GLY A 71 -2.85 10.09 -16.55
C GLY A 71 -1.46 9.70 -16.02
N PHE A 72 -1.36 8.64 -15.22
CA PHE A 72 -0.13 8.21 -14.56
C PHE A 72 0.45 6.96 -15.20
N ARG A 73 1.76 6.78 -15.08
CA ARG A 73 2.47 5.60 -15.59
C ARG A 73 3.42 5.05 -14.54
N LYS A 74 3.79 3.78 -14.75
CA LYS A 74 4.91 3.18 -14.02
C LYS A 74 6.16 4.05 -14.20
N GLY A 75 6.83 4.35 -13.09
CA GLY A 75 8.00 5.22 -13.04
C GLY A 75 7.70 6.67 -12.69
N ASP A 76 6.43 7.10 -12.72
CA ASP A 76 6.08 8.46 -12.29
C ASP A 76 6.27 8.64 -10.78
N ALA A 77 6.92 9.73 -10.41
CA ALA A 77 6.97 10.21 -9.03
C ALA A 77 5.64 10.87 -8.67
N VAL A 78 5.06 10.48 -7.54
CA VAL A 78 3.75 10.94 -7.10
C VAL A 78 3.73 11.23 -5.61
N ASN A 79 2.92 12.22 -5.23
CA ASN A 79 2.47 12.41 -3.86
C ASN A 79 1.04 11.88 -3.74
N VAL A 80 0.82 11.01 -2.78
CA VAL A 80 -0.50 10.47 -2.47
C VAL A 80 -0.91 10.83 -1.06
N TRP A 81 -2.17 11.17 -0.88
CA TRP A 81 -2.82 11.26 0.42
C TRP A 81 -3.61 9.98 0.63
N VAL A 82 -3.31 9.31 1.72
CA VAL A 82 -3.84 8.00 2.05
C VAL A 82 -4.66 8.12 3.32
N LYS A 83 -5.89 7.66 3.26
CA LYS A 83 -6.75 7.46 4.43
C LYS A 83 -6.90 5.97 4.66
N GLY A 84 -6.27 5.48 5.72
CA GLY A 84 -6.17 4.06 6.01
C GLY A 84 -5.39 3.28 4.94
N ASN A 85 -6.08 2.73 3.93
CA ASN A 85 -5.46 2.03 2.78
C ASN A 85 -6.03 2.49 1.42
N THR A 86 -6.68 3.65 1.41
CA THR A 86 -7.30 4.24 0.20
C THR A 86 -6.64 5.57 -0.10
N ILE A 87 -6.24 5.77 -1.35
CA ILE A 87 -5.76 7.02 -1.89
C ILE A 87 -6.97 7.90 -2.13
N ILE A 88 -7.05 8.98 -1.35
CA ILE A 88 -8.08 10.01 -1.48
C ILE A 88 -7.64 11.13 -2.42
N LYS A 89 -6.33 11.27 -2.63
CA LYS A 89 -5.76 12.25 -3.56
C LYS A 89 -4.43 11.75 -4.11
N ILE A 90 -4.23 11.86 -5.43
CA ILE A 90 -2.95 11.63 -6.10
C ILE A 90 -2.53 12.84 -6.92
N GLU A 91 -1.28 13.27 -6.75
CA GLU A 91 -0.68 14.36 -7.52
C GLU A 91 0.66 13.92 -8.10
N LYS A 92 0.88 14.22 -9.38
CA LYS A 92 2.16 13.96 -10.04
C LYS A 92 3.19 14.97 -9.55
N ILE A 93 4.37 14.48 -9.20
CA ILE A 93 5.53 15.31 -8.89
C ILE A 93 6.29 15.50 -10.20
N PRO A 94 6.54 16.73 -10.66
CA PRO A 94 7.41 16.96 -11.81
C PRO A 94 8.83 16.49 -11.48
N ASP A 95 9.48 15.82 -12.42
CA ASP A 95 10.80 15.19 -12.24
C ASP A 95 11.86 16.16 -11.67
N SER A 96 11.79 17.44 -12.03
CA SER A 96 12.67 18.49 -11.50
C SER A 96 12.61 18.64 -9.98
N VAL A 97 11.43 18.46 -9.38
CA VAL A 97 11.22 18.54 -7.92
C VAL A 97 11.65 17.23 -7.24
N TRP A 98 11.46 16.09 -7.91
CA TRP A 98 11.89 14.79 -7.40
C TRP A 98 13.42 14.69 -7.31
N GLU A 99 14.14 15.14 -8.35
CA GLU A 99 15.60 15.12 -8.38
C GLU A 99 16.24 16.05 -7.32
N GLU A 100 15.62 17.19 -7.03
CA GLU A 100 16.08 18.13 -6.01
C GLU A 100 15.98 17.51 -4.60
N ASN A 101 14.83 16.92 -4.26
CA ASN A 101 14.63 16.24 -2.97
C ASN A 101 15.56 15.04 -2.76
N ARG A 102 15.96 14.35 -3.84
CA ARG A 102 16.93 13.25 -3.77
C ARG A 102 18.36 13.74 -3.54
N LYS A 103 18.70 14.95 -3.97
CA LYS A 103 20.04 15.54 -3.83
C LYS A 103 20.29 16.19 -2.47
N GLU A 104 19.28 16.77 -1.84
CA GLU A 104 19.43 17.42 -0.52
C GLU A 104 19.47 16.42 0.66
N GLY A 105 19.10 15.16 0.43
CA GLY A 105 19.21 14.09 1.43
C GLY A 105 20.59 13.43 1.52
N LYS A 106 21.67 14.11 1.11
CA LYS A 106 23.03 13.56 1.09
C LYS A 106 23.99 14.27 2.05
#